data_AF-A0AAE7DZ73-F1
#
_entry.id   AF-A0AAE7DZ73-F1
#
_cell.length_a   1.000
_cell.length_b   1.000
_cell.length_c   1.000
_cell.angle_alpha   90.00
_cell.angle_beta   90.00
_cell.angle_gamma   90.00
#
_symmetry.space_group_name_H-M   'P 1'
#
loop_
_entity.id
_entity.type
_entity.pdbx_description
1 polymer ?
#
loop_
_entity_poly.entity_id
_entity_poly.type
_entity_poly.pdbx_seq_one_letter_code
_entity_poly.pdbx_strand_id
1 'polypeptide(L)'
;MKEQYIWPLVGVALGWLLNAMSASAKVRAENRKSSARLLSKLIQIKSQVVIYRSTTRAMQPMFGKHPEYEAFRVGLIERHFLKPDSLEHDFKSAIDDYSSLYPLSASKLESTYQAILKLKTVNLKAASNDPEAYKKLYRTIELNAEGIETAIETHIKECAFHHGLVTYLKVKFTNYTKVIKKSDPKDIEHLVGAVGDLNSVMDKFNNTHNKQFKSDS
;
A
#
# COMPACT_ATOMS: atom_id res chain seq x y z
N MET A 1 47.09 42.70 -29.10
CA MET A 1 47.33 42.12 -27.75
C MET A 1 46.11 42.06 -26.82
N LYS A 2 44.93 42.63 -27.14
CA LYS A 2 43.74 42.54 -26.26
C LYS A 2 42.86 41.30 -26.47
N GLU A 3 42.92 40.67 -27.63
CA GLU A 3 42.05 39.53 -27.99
C GLU A 3 42.51 38.18 -27.42
N GLN A 4 43.80 38.02 -27.12
CA GLN A 4 44.36 36.76 -26.58
C GLN A 4 43.94 36.45 -25.13
N TYR A 5 43.41 37.43 -24.39
CA TYR A 5 42.98 37.24 -22.99
C TYR A 5 41.48 36.96 -22.84
N ILE A 6 40.68 37.20 -23.88
CA ILE A 6 39.20 37.04 -23.81
C ILE A 6 38.81 35.57 -24.01
N TRP A 7 39.45 34.86 -24.94
CA TRP A 7 39.13 33.46 -25.22
C TRP A 7 39.31 32.50 -24.03
N PRO A 8 40.39 32.60 -23.22
CA PRO A 8 40.52 31.81 -22.00
C PRO A 8 39.41 32.08 -20.97
N LEU A 9 38.98 33.34 -20.82
CA LEU A 9 37.90 33.73 -19.91
C LEU A 9 36.55 33.16 -20.37
N VAL A 10 36.27 33.19 -21.67
CA VAL A 10 35.07 32.56 -22.27
C VAL A 10 35.09 31.04 -22.05
N GLY A 11 36.24 30.39 -22.23
CA GLY A 11 36.40 28.96 -21.96
C GLY A 11 36.12 28.57 -20.51
N VAL A 12 36.62 29.35 -19.54
CA VAL A 12 36.36 29.14 -18.11
C VAL A 12 34.87 29.35 -17.79
N ALA A 13 34.27 30.42 -18.30
CA ALA A 13 32.85 30.72 -18.07
C ALA A 13 31.94 29.62 -18.64
N LEU A 14 32.22 29.13 -19.85
CA LEU A 14 31.50 28.00 -20.46
C LEU A 14 31.71 26.71 -19.67
N GLY A 15 32.93 26.44 -19.20
CA GLY A 15 33.22 25.29 -18.34
C GLY A 15 32.42 25.32 -17.03
N TRP A 16 32.30 26.48 -16.39
CA TRP A 16 31.51 26.66 -15.17
C TRP A 16 30.01 26.50 -15.43
N LEU A 17 29.51 27.06 -16.53
CA LEU A 17 28.12 26.91 -16.93
C LEU A 17 27.77 25.44 -17.20
N LEU A 18 28.60 24.73 -17.96
CA LEU A 18 28.41 23.31 -18.25
C LEU A 18 28.47 22.46 -16.97
N ASN A 19 29.40 22.77 -16.06
CA ASN A 19 29.49 22.06 -14.79
C ASN A 19 28.27 22.32 -13.90
N ALA A 20 27.78 23.56 -13.83
CA ALA A 20 26.55 23.90 -13.11
C ALA A 20 25.32 23.20 -13.71
N MET A 21 25.22 23.13 -15.04
CA MET A 21 24.17 22.39 -15.73
C MET A 21 24.24 20.89 -15.43
N SER A 22 25.43 20.30 -15.47
CA SER A 22 25.65 18.89 -15.14
C SER A 22 25.29 18.57 -13.69
N ALA A 23 25.74 19.39 -12.74
CA ALA A 23 25.40 19.26 -11.33
C ALA A 23 23.89 19.38 -11.09
N SER A 24 23.24 20.36 -11.72
CA SER A 24 21.79 20.53 -11.65
C SER A 24 21.02 19.33 -12.22
N ALA A 25 21.48 18.78 -13.35
CA ALA A 25 20.89 17.59 -13.95
C ALA A 25 21.01 16.36 -13.02
N LYS A 26 22.17 16.18 -12.38
CA LYS A 26 22.40 15.10 -11.42
C LYS A 26 21.48 15.20 -10.20
N VAL A 27 21.38 16.39 -9.58
CA VAL A 27 20.48 16.62 -8.44
C VAL A 27 19.02 16.35 -8.81
N ARG A 28 18.58 16.80 -10.00
CA ARG A 28 17.22 16.51 -10.48
C ARG A 28 16.98 15.01 -10.66
N ALA A 29 17.96 14.26 -11.16
CA ALA A 29 17.84 12.82 -11.32
C ALA A 29 17.73 12.10 -9.96
N GLU A 30 18.54 12.50 -8.98
CA GLU A 30 18.49 11.97 -7.60
C GLU A 30 17.14 12.27 -6.94
N ASN A 31 16.63 13.50 -7.05
CA ASN A 31 15.31 13.86 -6.52
C ASN A 31 14.19 13.03 -7.15
N ARG A 32 14.23 12.83 -8.48
CA ARG A 32 13.27 11.98 -9.18
C ARG A 32 13.35 10.52 -8.75
N LYS A 33 14.56 10.01 -8.45
CA LYS A 33 14.74 8.64 -7.96
C LYS A 33 14.04 8.43 -6.61
N SER A 34 14.15 9.39 -5.70
CA SER A 34 13.42 9.38 -4.42
C SER A 34 11.90 9.34 -4.64
N SER A 35 11.37 10.24 -5.49
CA SER A 35 9.94 10.24 -5.83
C SER A 35 9.49 8.96 -6.55
N ALA A 36 10.32 8.38 -7.43
CA ALA A 36 9.99 7.13 -8.14
C ALA A 36 9.90 5.94 -7.18
N ARG A 37 10.86 5.83 -6.24
CA ARG A 37 10.87 4.80 -5.19
C ARG A 37 9.60 4.88 -4.36
N LEU A 38 9.25 6.08 -3.88
CA LEU A 38 8.05 6.27 -3.07
C LEU A 38 6.77 5.97 -3.88
N LEU A 39 6.68 6.48 -5.11
CA LEU A 39 5.54 6.25 -5.99
C LEU A 39 5.27 4.76 -6.23
N SER A 40 6.32 3.97 -6.47
CA SER A 40 6.20 2.51 -6.63
C SER A 40 5.61 1.83 -5.39
N LYS A 41 6.10 2.20 -4.19
CA LYS A 41 5.61 1.65 -2.92
C LYS A 41 4.16 2.07 -2.65
N LEU A 42 3.80 3.32 -2.91
CA LEU A 42 2.42 3.80 -2.78
C LEU A 42 1.45 3.02 -3.69
N ILE A 43 1.83 2.75 -4.94
CA ILE A 43 1.03 1.96 -5.87
C ILE A 43 0.84 0.53 -5.35
N GLN A 44 1.92 -0.10 -4.87
CA GLN A 44 1.87 -1.46 -4.31
C GLN A 44 0.95 -1.53 -3.08
N ILE A 45 1.07 -0.58 -2.15
CA ILE A 45 0.24 -0.55 -0.95
C ILE A 45 -1.22 -0.25 -1.30
N LYS A 46 -1.49 0.67 -2.24
CA LYS A 46 -2.84 0.92 -2.74
C LYS A 46 -3.49 -0.37 -3.24
N SER A 47 -2.75 -1.16 -4.03
CA SER A 47 -3.21 -2.46 -4.50
C SER A 47 -3.64 -3.37 -3.36
N GLN A 48 -2.82 -3.48 -2.30
CA GLN A 48 -3.11 -4.33 -1.15
C GLN A 48 -4.32 -3.84 -0.36
N VAL A 49 -4.50 -2.51 -0.20
CA VAL A 49 -5.69 -1.92 0.45
C VAL A 49 -6.95 -2.21 -0.37
N VAL A 50 -6.90 -2.05 -1.70
CA VAL A 50 -8.02 -2.33 -2.59
C VAL A 50 -8.41 -3.81 -2.52
N ILE A 51 -7.42 -4.72 -2.59
CA ILE A 51 -7.63 -6.16 -2.45
C ILE A 51 -8.28 -6.47 -1.11
N TYR A 52 -7.70 -5.99 0.00
CA TYR A 52 -8.24 -6.16 1.34
C TYR A 52 -9.72 -5.75 1.41
N ARG A 53 -10.05 -4.52 1.00
CA ARG A 53 -11.44 -4.01 1.02
C ARG A 53 -12.38 -4.86 0.17
N SER A 54 -11.94 -5.24 -1.03
CA SER A 54 -12.78 -6.02 -1.96
C SER A 54 -13.05 -7.42 -1.42
N THR A 55 -12.03 -8.08 -0.89
CA THR A 55 -12.12 -9.43 -0.33
C THR A 55 -12.94 -9.44 0.95
N THR A 56 -12.70 -8.51 1.89
CA THR A 56 -13.49 -8.47 3.14
C THR A 56 -14.97 -8.24 2.86
N ARG A 57 -15.31 -7.29 1.98
CA ARG A 57 -16.70 -7.03 1.58
C ARG A 57 -17.35 -8.21 0.86
N ALA A 58 -16.64 -8.88 -0.04
CA ALA A 58 -17.18 -10.03 -0.78
C ALA A 58 -17.40 -11.25 0.13
N MET A 59 -16.53 -11.42 1.13
CA MET A 59 -16.54 -12.59 2.00
C MET A 59 -17.46 -12.42 3.21
N GLN A 60 -17.73 -11.19 3.66
CA GLN A 60 -18.59 -10.92 4.82
C GLN A 60 -19.95 -11.67 4.81
N PRO A 61 -20.70 -11.73 3.69
CA PRO A 61 -21.98 -12.45 3.66
C PRO A 61 -21.85 -13.97 3.74
N MET A 62 -20.65 -14.53 3.48
CA MET A 62 -20.40 -15.97 3.49
C MET A 62 -20.23 -16.53 4.91
N PHE A 63 -20.03 -15.67 5.91
CA PHE A 63 -19.87 -16.08 7.30
C PHE A 63 -21.16 -15.88 8.09
N GLY A 64 -21.64 -16.95 8.73
CA GLY A 64 -22.84 -16.91 9.57
C GLY A 64 -22.61 -16.29 10.95
N LYS A 65 -21.36 -16.22 11.43
CA LYS A 65 -21.00 -15.69 12.76
C LYS A 65 -19.87 -14.67 12.70
N HIS A 66 -19.97 -13.60 13.48
CA HIS A 66 -18.94 -12.55 13.57
C HIS A 66 -17.55 -13.05 14.00
N PRO A 67 -17.39 -13.99 14.96
CA PRO A 67 -16.08 -14.49 15.33
C PRO A 67 -15.34 -15.22 14.19
N GLU A 68 -16.08 -15.97 13.37
CA GLU A 68 -15.53 -16.72 12.23
C GLU A 68 -15.06 -15.74 11.13
N TYR A 69 -15.87 -14.74 10.82
CA TYR A 69 -15.50 -13.67 9.89
C TYR A 69 -14.30 -12.86 10.38
N GLU A 70 -14.24 -12.55 11.67
CA GLU A 70 -13.14 -11.80 12.26
C GLU A 70 -11.81 -12.57 12.17
N ALA A 71 -11.84 -13.88 12.44
CA ALA A 71 -10.68 -14.75 12.25
C ALA A 71 -10.20 -14.76 10.80
N PHE A 72 -11.14 -14.83 9.84
CA PHE A 72 -10.81 -14.70 8.42
C PHE A 72 -10.16 -13.35 8.09
N ARG A 73 -10.76 -12.24 8.54
CA ARG A 73 -10.28 -10.88 8.26
C ARG A 73 -8.87 -10.66 8.81
N VAL A 74 -8.60 -11.10 10.04
CA VAL A 74 -7.27 -11.03 10.65
C VAL A 74 -6.28 -11.91 9.88
N GLY A 75 -6.66 -13.14 9.54
CA GLY A 75 -5.82 -14.04 8.74
C GLY A 75 -5.49 -13.49 7.34
N LEU A 76 -6.43 -12.78 6.71
CA LEU A 76 -6.21 -12.10 5.42
C LEU A 76 -5.12 -11.01 5.55
N ILE A 77 -5.19 -10.20 6.62
CA ILE A 77 -4.18 -9.17 6.90
C ILE A 77 -2.81 -9.82 7.14
N GLU A 78 -2.74 -10.81 8.02
CA GLU A 78 -1.48 -11.47 8.40
C GLU A 78 -0.75 -12.10 7.20
N ARG A 79 -1.51 -12.68 6.25
CA ARG A 79 -0.95 -13.39 5.10
C ARG A 79 -0.60 -12.49 3.92
N HIS A 80 -1.35 -11.40 3.70
CA HIS A 80 -1.27 -10.66 2.43
C HIS A 80 -1.05 -9.15 2.58
N PHE A 81 -1.36 -8.56 3.72
CA PHE A 81 -1.25 -7.11 3.90
C PHE A 81 0.16 -6.71 4.35
N LEU A 82 0.74 -5.70 3.68
CA LEU A 82 2.13 -5.27 3.83
C LEU A 82 3.16 -6.39 3.72
N LYS A 83 2.91 -7.37 2.83
CA LYS A 83 3.86 -8.44 2.50
C LYS A 83 4.64 -8.14 1.22
N PRO A 84 5.92 -8.56 1.11
CA PRO A 84 6.74 -9.24 2.15
C PRO A 84 7.03 -8.33 3.35
N ASP A 85 7.49 -8.87 4.49
CA ASP A 85 7.68 -8.09 5.74
C ASP A 85 8.64 -6.89 5.59
N SER A 86 9.52 -6.91 4.59
CA SER A 86 10.36 -5.76 4.25
C SER A 86 9.59 -4.57 3.67
N LEU A 87 8.36 -4.77 3.14
CA LEU A 87 7.59 -3.73 2.47
C LEU A 87 7.24 -2.56 3.39
N GLU A 88 6.89 -2.86 4.64
CA GLU A 88 6.60 -1.84 5.66
C GLU A 88 7.83 -0.96 5.91
N HIS A 89 8.98 -1.60 6.18
CA HIS A 89 10.25 -0.92 6.41
C HIS A 89 10.70 -0.12 5.17
N ASP A 90 10.65 -0.73 3.99
CA ASP A 90 10.99 -0.09 2.72
C ASP A 90 10.11 1.13 2.45
N PHE A 91 8.83 1.04 2.79
CA PHE A 91 7.90 2.15 2.61
C PHE A 91 8.22 3.30 3.57
N LYS A 92 8.46 3.01 4.85
CA LYS A 92 8.88 4.02 5.82
C LYS A 92 10.20 4.69 5.41
N SER A 93 11.20 3.90 5.01
CA SER A 93 12.45 4.43 4.46
C SER A 93 12.24 5.34 3.24
N ALA A 94 11.33 4.97 2.33
CA ALA A 94 11.02 5.81 1.17
C ALA A 94 10.31 7.13 1.57
N ILE A 95 9.49 7.13 2.63
CA ILE A 95 8.89 8.35 3.18
C ILE A 95 9.99 9.26 3.76
N ASP A 96 10.93 8.69 4.51
CA ASP A 96 12.02 9.43 5.14
C ASP A 96 12.95 10.06 4.08
N ASP A 97 13.32 9.31 3.04
CA ASP A 97 14.09 9.82 1.90
C ASP A 97 13.35 10.98 1.21
N TYR A 98 12.03 10.85 1.03
CA TYR A 98 11.19 11.86 0.39
C TYR A 98 11.00 13.10 1.26
N SER A 99 11.03 12.96 2.59
CA SER A 99 10.88 14.06 3.55
C SER A 99 11.97 15.11 3.43
N SER A 100 13.18 14.71 3.03
CA SER A 100 14.31 15.61 2.79
C SER A 100 14.06 16.61 1.65
N LEU A 101 13.16 16.26 0.73
CA LEU A 101 12.82 17.06 -0.45
C LEU A 101 11.47 17.77 -0.31
N TYR A 102 10.48 17.10 0.28
CA TYR A 102 9.09 17.55 0.33
C TYR A 102 8.48 17.34 1.73
N PRO A 103 8.94 18.08 2.76
CA PRO A 103 8.60 17.79 4.17
C PRO A 103 7.10 17.91 4.48
N LEU A 104 6.38 18.85 3.85
CA LEU A 104 4.94 19.03 4.07
C LEU A 104 4.12 17.86 3.50
N SER A 105 4.44 17.38 2.30
CA SER A 105 3.79 16.19 1.72
C SER A 105 4.17 14.94 2.51
N ALA A 106 5.43 14.81 2.93
CA ALA A 106 5.89 13.69 3.74
C ALA A 106 5.18 13.60 5.10
N SER A 107 4.96 14.74 5.78
CA SER A 107 4.22 14.78 7.05
C SER A 107 2.78 14.27 6.90
N LYS A 108 2.06 14.66 5.83
CA LYS A 108 0.73 14.13 5.54
C LYS A 108 0.75 12.63 5.23
N LEU A 109 1.78 12.18 4.53
CA LEU A 109 1.98 10.78 4.20
C LEU A 109 2.28 9.94 5.43
N GLU A 110 3.04 10.47 6.39
CA GLU A 110 3.31 9.82 7.67
C GLU A 110 2.01 9.53 8.42
N SER A 111 1.06 10.47 8.47
CA SER A 111 -0.27 10.23 9.05
C SER A 111 -1.02 9.08 8.36
N THR A 112 -0.87 8.97 7.04
CA THR A 112 -1.48 7.88 6.26
C THR A 112 -0.80 6.55 6.54
N TYR A 113 0.54 6.55 6.69
CA TYR A 113 1.33 5.39 7.11
C TYR A 113 0.89 4.88 8.48
N GLN A 114 0.72 5.76 9.46
CA GLN A 114 0.23 5.38 10.79
C GLN A 114 -1.19 4.78 10.73
N ALA A 115 -2.07 5.31 9.88
CA ALA A 115 -3.41 4.74 9.65
C ALA A 115 -3.35 3.34 9.03
N ILE A 116 -2.43 3.09 8.09
CA ILE A 116 -2.17 1.78 7.48
C ILE A 116 -1.69 0.78 8.55
N LEU A 117 -0.75 1.17 9.41
CA LEU A 117 -0.29 0.32 10.51
C LEU A 117 -1.43 -0.02 11.48
N LYS A 118 -2.25 0.98 11.84
CA LYS A 118 -3.42 0.76 12.68
C LYS A 118 -4.41 -0.22 12.04
N LEU A 119 -4.63 -0.13 10.73
CA LEU A 119 -5.46 -1.08 10.00
C LEU A 119 -4.89 -2.51 10.07
N LYS A 120 -3.57 -2.68 9.94
CA LYS A 120 -2.88 -3.97 10.06
C LYS A 120 -3.05 -4.60 11.44
N THR A 121 -3.02 -3.80 12.51
CA THR A 121 -3.03 -4.33 13.89
C THR A 121 -4.43 -4.45 14.50
N VAL A 122 -5.47 -3.91 13.85
CA VAL A 122 -6.81 -3.91 14.44
C VAL A 122 -7.36 -5.33 14.54
N ASN A 123 -7.86 -5.71 15.70
CA ASN A 123 -8.48 -7.00 15.98
C ASN A 123 -9.72 -6.79 16.86
N LEU A 124 -10.87 -7.26 16.41
CA LEU A 124 -12.18 -7.11 17.04
C LEU A 124 -12.64 -8.40 17.75
N LYS A 125 -11.76 -9.36 18.02
CA LYS A 125 -12.09 -10.62 18.71
C LYS A 125 -12.78 -10.41 20.06
N ALA A 126 -12.44 -9.35 20.81
CA ALA A 126 -13.13 -9.02 22.05
C ALA A 126 -14.58 -8.55 21.82
N ALA A 127 -14.82 -7.86 20.71
CA ALA A 127 -16.14 -7.36 20.33
C ALA A 127 -16.97 -8.39 19.54
N SER A 128 -16.38 -9.48 19.03
CA SER A 128 -17.09 -10.43 18.15
C SER A 128 -18.22 -11.20 18.84
N ASN A 129 -18.25 -11.19 20.17
CA ASN A 129 -19.32 -11.80 20.97
C ASN A 129 -20.51 -10.84 21.21
N ASP A 130 -20.35 -9.54 20.93
CA ASP A 130 -21.41 -8.54 20.96
C ASP A 130 -21.71 -8.10 19.50
N PRO A 131 -22.80 -8.57 18.89
CA PRO A 131 -23.10 -8.29 17.49
C PRO A 131 -23.20 -6.79 17.16
N GLU A 132 -23.74 -5.98 18.06
CA GLU A 132 -23.95 -4.56 17.80
C GLU A 132 -22.65 -3.77 17.93
N ALA A 133 -21.84 -4.07 18.96
CA ALA A 133 -20.51 -3.50 19.08
C ALA A 133 -19.60 -3.89 17.90
N TYR A 134 -19.63 -5.17 17.49
CA TYR A 134 -18.87 -5.66 16.36
C TYR A 134 -19.22 -4.93 15.07
N LYS A 135 -20.52 -4.85 14.71
CA LYS A 135 -20.97 -4.16 13.49
C LYS A 135 -20.52 -2.70 13.46
N LYS A 136 -20.64 -1.99 14.59
CA LYS A 136 -20.25 -0.57 14.68
C LYS A 136 -18.75 -0.39 14.48
N LEU A 137 -17.93 -1.17 15.18
CA LEU A 137 -16.48 -1.11 15.08
C LEU A 137 -15.98 -1.55 13.70
N TYR A 138 -16.57 -2.60 13.14
CA TYR A 138 -16.24 -3.07 11.80
C TYR A 138 -16.56 -2.00 10.74
N ARG A 139 -17.71 -1.33 10.83
CA ARG A 139 -18.04 -0.20 9.94
C ARG A 139 -16.99 0.92 10.04
N THR A 140 -16.49 1.22 11.23
CA THR A 140 -15.39 2.20 11.39
C THR A 140 -14.11 1.73 10.70
N ILE A 141 -13.78 0.44 10.76
CA ILE A 141 -12.63 -0.13 10.05
C ILE A 141 -12.81 0.01 8.54
N GLU A 142 -14.00 -0.27 8.01
CA GLU A 142 -14.28 -0.14 6.57
C GLU A 142 -14.14 1.30 6.08
N LEU A 143 -14.70 2.26 6.85
CA LEU A 143 -14.56 3.69 6.55
C LEU A 143 -13.10 4.13 6.63
N ASN A 144 -12.33 3.64 7.60
CA ASN A 144 -10.91 3.94 7.70
C ASN A 144 -10.12 3.37 6.51
N ALA A 145 -10.40 2.13 6.08
CA ALA A 145 -9.76 1.53 4.91
C ALA A 145 -10.07 2.30 3.61
N GLU A 146 -11.28 2.82 3.48
CA GLU A 146 -11.69 3.70 2.37
C GLU A 146 -10.99 5.05 2.41
N GLY A 147 -10.86 5.64 3.60
CA GLY A 147 -10.08 6.86 3.81
C GLY A 147 -8.60 6.67 3.45
N ILE A 148 -8.00 5.55 3.85
CA ILE A 148 -6.62 5.18 3.51
C ILE A 148 -6.44 5.08 2.00
N GLU A 149 -7.33 4.38 1.28
CA GLU A 149 -7.24 4.28 -0.18
C GLU A 149 -7.27 5.65 -0.86
N THR A 150 -8.19 6.51 -0.44
CA THR A 150 -8.33 7.87 -0.97
C THR A 150 -7.11 8.74 -0.68
N ALA A 151 -6.57 8.63 0.54
CA ALA A 151 -5.35 9.33 0.94
C ALA A 151 -4.14 8.88 0.12
N ILE A 152 -3.94 7.55 -0.04
CA ILE A 152 -2.87 7.01 -0.89
C ILE A 152 -3.00 7.49 -2.33
N GLU A 153 -4.22 7.55 -2.88
CA GLU A 153 -4.41 8.08 -4.23
C GLU A 153 -3.99 9.54 -4.36
N THR A 154 -4.27 10.35 -3.34
CA THR A 154 -3.84 11.75 -3.29
C THR A 154 -2.31 11.84 -3.26
N HIS A 155 -1.66 11.05 -2.38
CA HIS A 155 -0.19 10.98 -2.30
C HIS A 155 0.45 10.49 -3.59
N ILE A 156 -0.16 9.53 -4.29
CA ILE A 156 0.30 9.06 -5.61
C ILE A 156 0.30 10.21 -6.62
N LYS A 157 -0.77 11.02 -6.66
CA LYS A 157 -0.86 12.17 -7.58
C LYS A 157 0.18 13.24 -7.24
N GLU A 158 0.34 13.57 -5.97
CA GLU A 158 1.37 14.52 -5.50
C GLU A 158 2.79 14.03 -5.83
N CYS A 159 3.11 12.78 -5.49
CA CYS A 159 4.43 12.20 -5.73
C CYS A 159 4.74 12.07 -7.23
N ALA A 160 3.73 11.72 -8.05
CA ALA A 160 3.86 11.68 -9.50
C ALA A 160 4.11 13.06 -10.10
N PHE A 161 3.51 14.12 -9.55
CA PHE A 161 3.76 15.50 -9.95
C PHE A 161 5.22 15.91 -9.66
N HIS A 162 5.73 15.62 -8.46
CA HIS A 162 7.12 15.88 -8.10
C HIS A 162 8.14 15.08 -8.92
N HIS A 163 7.78 13.85 -9.32
CA HIS A 163 8.58 13.08 -10.26
C HIS A 163 8.63 13.74 -11.66
N GLY A 164 7.50 14.24 -12.13
CA GLY A 164 7.41 15.06 -13.34
C GLY A 164 6.06 14.98 -14.04
N LEU A 165 5.77 16.00 -14.85
CA LEU A 165 4.48 16.18 -15.53
C LEU A 165 4.04 14.95 -16.34
N VAL A 166 4.95 14.31 -17.09
CA VAL A 166 4.63 13.10 -17.87
C VAL A 166 4.13 11.97 -16.97
N THR A 167 4.78 11.73 -15.84
CA THR A 167 4.37 10.69 -14.88
C THR A 167 3.04 11.04 -14.23
N TYR A 168 2.84 12.31 -13.86
CA TYR A 168 1.56 12.80 -13.35
C TYR A 168 0.40 12.57 -14.34
N LEU A 169 0.57 12.94 -15.61
CA LEU A 169 -0.45 12.73 -16.62
C LEU A 169 -0.72 11.23 -16.83
N LYS A 170 0.31 10.39 -16.85
CA LYS A 170 0.13 8.93 -16.89
C LYS A 170 -0.68 8.43 -15.70
N VAL A 171 -0.36 8.84 -14.48
CA VAL A 171 -1.11 8.45 -13.27
C VAL A 171 -2.54 8.97 -13.28
N LYS A 172 -2.78 10.17 -13.80
CA LYS A 172 -4.10 10.82 -13.84
C LYS A 172 -5.03 10.19 -14.88
N PHE A 173 -4.50 9.89 -16.07
CA PHE A 173 -5.32 9.41 -17.20
C PHE A 173 -5.27 7.91 -17.40
N THR A 174 -4.22 7.24 -16.93
CA THR A 174 -4.17 5.77 -16.92
C THR A 174 -4.87 5.30 -15.67
N ASN A 175 -5.92 4.51 -15.83
CA ASN A 175 -6.54 3.79 -14.73
C ASN A 175 -5.59 2.62 -14.36
N TYR A 176 -4.43 2.93 -13.76
CA TYR A 176 -3.41 1.92 -13.40
C TYR A 176 -3.95 0.88 -12.39
N THR A 177 -5.06 1.21 -11.71
CA THR A 177 -5.87 0.30 -10.90
C THR A 177 -6.68 -0.71 -11.72
N LYS A 178 -7.04 -0.44 -12.98
CA LYS A 178 -7.72 -1.42 -13.87
C LYS A 178 -6.78 -2.54 -14.34
N VAL A 179 -5.47 -2.30 -14.39
CA VAL A 179 -4.47 -3.33 -14.74
C VAL A 179 -4.33 -4.37 -13.62
N ILE A 180 -4.66 -3.99 -12.38
CA ILE A 180 -4.70 -4.88 -11.21
C ILE A 180 -6.03 -5.67 -11.17
N LYS A 181 -7.02 -5.31 -11.99
CA LYS A 181 -8.42 -5.75 -11.89
C LYS A 181 -8.87 -6.77 -12.94
N LYS A 182 -7.95 -7.53 -13.53
CA LYS A 182 -8.28 -8.75 -14.29
C LYS A 182 -7.65 -9.97 -13.63
N SER A 183 -8.14 -10.33 -12.45
CA SER A 183 -8.35 -11.74 -12.18
C SER A 183 -9.65 -12.10 -12.90
N ASP A 184 -9.60 -13.07 -13.79
CA ASP A 184 -10.75 -13.55 -14.55
C ASP A 184 -11.85 -13.95 -13.54
N PRO A 185 -13.15 -13.72 -13.79
CA PRO A 185 -14.23 -14.29 -12.97
C PRO A 185 -14.04 -15.79 -12.65
N LYS A 186 -13.37 -16.53 -13.53
CA LYS A 186 -12.97 -17.93 -13.29
C LYS A 186 -11.93 -18.09 -12.17
N ASP A 187 -11.03 -17.13 -11.97
CA ASP A 187 -10.07 -17.11 -10.86
C ASP A 187 -10.79 -16.90 -9.50
N ILE A 188 -11.94 -16.22 -9.51
CA ILE A 188 -12.80 -16.05 -8.33
C ILE A 188 -13.55 -17.35 -8.03
N GLU A 189 -14.02 -18.10 -9.04
CA GLU A 189 -14.59 -19.45 -8.84
C GLU A 189 -13.56 -20.42 -8.24
N HIS A 190 -12.30 -20.35 -8.66
CA HIS A 190 -11.22 -21.12 -8.06
C HIS A 190 -10.91 -20.70 -6.61
N LEU A 191 -11.06 -19.42 -6.26
CA LEU A 191 -10.95 -18.95 -4.87
C LEU A 191 -12.14 -19.38 -4.01
N VAL A 192 -13.36 -19.40 -4.56
CA VAL A 192 -14.55 -19.93 -3.87
C VAL A 192 -14.42 -21.45 -3.66
N GLY A 193 -13.88 -22.18 -4.64
CA GLY A 193 -13.51 -23.59 -4.49
C GLY A 193 -12.42 -23.81 -3.44
N ALA A 194 -11.38 -22.98 -3.42
CA ALA A 194 -10.31 -23.04 -2.42
C ALA A 194 -10.81 -22.66 -1.01
N VAL A 195 -11.78 -21.76 -0.89
CA VAL A 195 -12.47 -21.42 0.38
C VAL A 195 -13.37 -22.57 0.82
N GLY A 196 -14.05 -23.25 -0.10
CA GLY A 196 -14.78 -24.49 0.18
C GLY A 196 -13.86 -25.59 0.72
N ASP A 197 -12.67 -25.75 0.14
CA ASP A 197 -11.62 -26.63 0.66
C ASP A 197 -11.12 -26.17 2.03
N LEU A 198 -10.98 -24.87 2.27
CA LEU A 198 -10.57 -24.31 3.56
C LEU A 198 -11.60 -24.55 4.65
N ASN A 199 -12.89 -24.47 4.34
CA ASN A 199 -13.98 -24.87 5.23
C ASN A 199 -13.91 -26.39 5.52
N SER A 200 -13.61 -27.22 4.53
CA SER A 200 -13.40 -28.66 4.74
C SER A 200 -12.19 -28.97 5.65
N VAL A 201 -11.12 -28.17 5.54
CA VAL A 201 -9.93 -28.26 6.38
C VAL A 201 -10.22 -27.77 7.81
N MET A 202 -11.03 -26.72 7.95
CA MET A 202 -11.45 -26.22 9.26
C MET A 202 -12.43 -27.15 9.97
N ASP A 203 -13.31 -27.82 9.22
CA ASP A 203 -14.18 -28.88 9.72
C ASP A 203 -13.39 -30.13 10.16
N LYS A 204 -12.31 -30.47 9.44
CA LYS A 204 -11.36 -31.50 9.89
C LYS A 204 -10.64 -31.08 11.18
N PHE A 205 -10.21 -29.83 11.30
CA PHE A 205 -9.56 -29.32 12.51
C PHE A 205 -10.49 -29.36 13.73
N ASN A 206 -11.74 -28.91 13.58
CA ASN A 206 -12.75 -28.94 14.65
C ASN A 206 -13.12 -30.38 15.07
N ASN A 207 -13.21 -31.31 14.12
CA ASN A 207 -13.50 -32.72 14.42
C ASN A 207 -12.30 -33.45 15.06
N THR A 208 -11.07 -33.02 14.80
CA THR A 208 -9.86 -33.62 15.39
C THR A 208 -9.66 -33.16 16.84
N HIS A 209 -9.92 -31.88 17.13
CA HIS A 209 -9.92 -31.36 18.51
C HIS A 209 -11.02 -31.99 19.39
N ASN A 210 -12.19 -32.28 18.82
CA ASN A 210 -13.31 -32.88 19.57
C ASN A 210 -13.11 -34.39 19.83
N LYS A 211 -12.22 -35.06 19.08
CA LYS A 211 -11.81 -36.46 19.34
C LYS A 211 -10.73 -36.57 20.41
N GLN A 212 -9.79 -35.62 20.48
CA GLN A 212 -8.76 -35.60 21.52
C GLN A 212 -9.31 -35.33 22.93
N PHE A 213 -10.40 -34.57 23.07
CA PHE A 213 -11.04 -34.38 24.38
C PHE A 213 -11.90 -35.55 24.85
N LYS A 214 -12.24 -36.50 23.97
CA LYS A 214 -13.01 -37.70 24.32
C LYS A 214 -12.15 -38.93 24.63
N SER A 215 -10.84 -38.87 24.39
CA SER A 215 -9.91 -39.97 24.72
C SER A 215 -9.28 -39.85 26.11
N ASP A 216 -9.45 -38.70 26.77
CA ASP A 216 -8.79 -38.39 28.06
C ASP A 216 -9.82 -38.28 29.21
N SER A 217 -10.98 -38.96 29.09
CA SER A 217 -11.97 -39.15 30.16
C SER A 217 -12.01 -40.59 30.63
#